data_AF-A0A914HFD5-F1
#
_entry.id   AF-A0A914HFD5-F1
#
_cell.length_a   1.000
_cell.length_b   1.000
_cell.length_c   1.000
_cell.angle_alpha   90.00
_cell.angle_beta   90.00
_cell.angle_gamma   90.00
#
_symmetry.space_group_name_H-M   'P 1'
#
loop_
_entity.id
_entity.type
_entity.pdbx_description
1 polymer ?
#
loop_
_entity_poly.entity_id
_entity_poly.type
_entity_poly.pdbx_seq_one_letter_code
_entity_poly.pdbx_strand_id
1 'polypeptide(L)'
;MPFSPIKTRDCPINCVALRGGQTVHQTAAPLLNFACWMSEPYVADPAIAEPHSDRQQRAVPGACSLNSMFCCEGPSRFKFYKNDTEKRELFKRNQDIEEELEQARLTMKKTIKILLLGGPESGKSTIFKQMRILHMNGFTELSIVNFRYLVYSNLIQGVYQLIEGADVLNIQVDKDVQDNVNALKTYFKNTHPAEIELNIDLSIHIRRIFKSSFIRQVLLHQHEIVLLDSALYFLENLDRIADSAYTPNHQDILRTRTPTTGICEIDFKYKNAMLRMVDVGGQRSEQRKWIHCFDNVNGILFVAELSGYNQMLHDGEQTVNRLKYSMYLFKRIVNNKTFGKRTAFILFLNKVDIFKERLAVFPLNVCFKGYSGKHEYAASCNYVSDRFHAVASSELQQQRTIYTHFTNATDTRNVDKVFESCVDVVFKVSMEKAGL
;
A
#
# COMPACT_ATOMS: atom_id res chain seq x y z
N MET A 1 -21.96 9.44 -48.96
CA MET A 1 -21.15 8.32 -49.49
C MET A 1 -19.77 8.85 -49.87
N PRO A 2 -18.68 8.12 -49.68
CA PRO A 2 -18.33 7.26 -48.55
C PRO A 2 -16.96 7.61 -47.95
N PHE A 3 -16.73 7.05 -46.76
CA PHE A 3 -15.47 7.00 -46.02
C PHE A 3 -14.37 6.26 -46.79
N SER A 4 -13.13 6.68 -46.61
CA SER A 4 -11.93 5.89 -46.90
C SER A 4 -11.05 5.81 -45.63
N PRO A 5 -10.60 4.62 -45.20
CA PRO A 5 -9.85 4.44 -43.97
C PRO A 5 -8.33 4.54 -44.20
N ILE A 6 -7.64 5.20 -43.27
CA ILE A 6 -6.17 5.27 -43.22
C ILE A 6 -5.63 4.04 -42.47
N LYS A 7 -4.61 3.44 -43.08
CA LYS A 7 -3.91 2.20 -42.74
C LYS A 7 -3.25 2.25 -41.36
N THR A 8 -3.52 1.24 -40.53
CA THR A 8 -2.73 0.90 -39.34
C THR A 8 -1.47 0.14 -39.74
N ARG A 9 -0.32 0.55 -39.20
CA ARG A 9 0.99 -0.07 -39.37
C ARG A 9 1.14 -1.33 -38.51
N ASP A 10 1.77 -2.33 -39.11
CA ASP A 10 2.12 -3.63 -38.54
C ASP A 10 3.05 -3.51 -37.31
N CYS A 11 2.79 -4.33 -36.29
CA CYS A 11 3.71 -4.65 -35.21
C CYS A 11 3.74 -6.18 -35.07
N PRO A 12 4.90 -6.86 -35.20
CA PRO A 12 4.96 -8.32 -35.15
C PRO A 12 5.26 -8.77 -33.71
N ILE A 13 4.29 -9.39 -33.04
CA ILE A 13 4.55 -10.20 -31.84
C ILE A 13 3.90 -11.56 -32.03
N ASN A 14 4.77 -12.57 -32.14
CA ASN A 14 4.45 -14.00 -32.23
C ASN A 14 3.63 -14.46 -31.02
N CYS A 15 2.39 -14.91 -31.25
CA CYS A 15 1.63 -15.74 -30.31
C CYS A 15 1.71 -17.20 -30.75
N VAL A 16 2.49 -18.01 -30.03
CA VAL A 16 2.45 -19.47 -30.13
C VAL A 16 1.24 -19.97 -29.34
N ALA A 17 0.30 -20.57 -30.06
CA ALA A 17 -0.85 -21.26 -29.50
C ALA A 17 -0.42 -22.64 -28.94
N LEU A 18 -0.74 -22.92 -27.68
CA LEU A 18 -0.75 -24.28 -27.14
C LEU A 18 -2.17 -24.63 -26.71
N ARG A 19 -2.79 -25.54 -27.48
CA ARG A 19 -3.95 -26.33 -27.07
C ARG A 19 -3.45 -27.56 -26.29
N GLY A 20 -4.18 -27.95 -25.25
CA GLY A 20 -4.04 -29.27 -24.62
C GLY A 20 -4.49 -29.25 -23.17
N GLY A 21 -5.75 -29.63 -22.92
CA GLY A 21 -6.35 -29.58 -21.60
C GLY A 21 -6.00 -30.75 -20.69
N GLN A 22 -6.35 -30.60 -19.41
CA GLN A 22 -6.95 -31.64 -18.60
C GLN A 22 -7.67 -30.98 -17.41
N THR A 23 -8.96 -31.29 -17.31
CA THR A 23 -9.88 -30.96 -16.23
C THR A 23 -9.52 -31.73 -14.95
N VAL A 24 -9.35 -31.02 -13.83
CA VAL A 24 -9.55 -31.57 -12.49
C VAL A 24 -10.69 -30.79 -11.86
N HIS A 25 -11.84 -31.44 -11.71
CA HIS A 25 -12.93 -30.95 -10.88
C HIS A 25 -12.55 -31.15 -9.42
N GLN A 26 -12.42 -30.07 -8.65
CA GLN A 26 -12.75 -30.04 -7.23
C GLN A 26 -13.01 -28.58 -6.79
N THR A 27 -14.28 -28.30 -6.50
CA THR A 27 -14.82 -27.20 -5.67
C THR A 27 -14.23 -25.80 -5.86
N ALA A 28 -14.74 -25.07 -6.86
CA ALA A 28 -14.57 -23.62 -6.99
C ALA A 28 -15.94 -22.91 -6.88
N ALA A 29 -16.33 -22.57 -5.65
CA ALA A 29 -17.28 -21.50 -5.31
C ALA A 29 -16.97 -21.12 -3.85
N PRO A 30 -16.66 -19.85 -3.50
CA PRO A 30 -17.17 -18.61 -4.10
C PRO A 30 -16.05 -17.61 -4.46
N LEU A 31 -15.64 -17.52 -5.72
CA LEU A 31 -14.75 -16.43 -6.20
C LEU A 31 -15.43 -15.47 -7.18
N LEU A 32 -16.62 -15.82 -7.68
CA LEU A 32 -17.35 -15.03 -8.68
C LEU A 32 -18.04 -13.77 -8.12
N ASN A 33 -18.21 -13.65 -6.79
CA ASN A 33 -18.73 -12.42 -6.16
C ASN A 33 -17.65 -11.38 -5.79
N PHE A 34 -16.36 -11.67 -5.99
CA PHE A 34 -15.28 -10.76 -5.57
C PHE A 34 -14.89 -9.72 -6.64
N ALA A 35 -15.18 -9.96 -7.92
CA ALA A 35 -14.78 -9.06 -9.01
C ALA A 35 -15.73 -7.86 -9.19
N CYS A 36 -16.99 -7.95 -8.75
CA CYS A 36 -17.98 -6.88 -8.96
C CYS A 36 -17.87 -5.72 -7.94
N TRP A 37 -17.10 -5.88 -6.86
CA TRP A 37 -17.11 -4.94 -5.73
C TRP A 37 -16.23 -3.68 -5.89
N MET A 38 -15.51 -3.55 -7.02
CA MET A 38 -14.61 -2.43 -7.27
C MET A 38 -15.11 -1.43 -8.32
N SER A 39 -16.37 -1.54 -8.74
CA SER A 39 -16.92 -0.79 -9.88
C SER A 39 -18.35 -0.25 -9.71
N GLU A 40 -18.81 0.09 -8.50
CA GLU A 40 -20.12 0.75 -8.34
C GLU A 40 -20.03 2.18 -7.80
N PRO A 41 -20.63 3.17 -8.49
CA PRO A 41 -20.94 4.49 -7.96
C PRO A 41 -22.33 4.52 -7.28
N TYR A 42 -22.59 5.64 -6.63
CA TYR A 42 -23.68 6.01 -5.72
C TYR A 42 -25.14 5.71 -6.20
N VAL A 43 -26.03 5.51 -5.21
CA VAL A 43 -27.41 4.97 -5.25
C VAL A 43 -28.50 5.91 -5.83
N ALA A 44 -29.50 5.31 -6.50
CA ALA A 44 -30.91 5.76 -6.52
C ALA A 44 -31.88 4.54 -6.40
N ASP A 45 -33.01 4.75 -5.71
CA ASP A 45 -33.99 3.79 -5.13
C ASP A 45 -35.06 3.25 -6.16
N PRO A 46 -36.03 2.37 -5.79
CA PRO A 46 -36.35 1.16 -6.58
C PRO A 46 -37.81 1.06 -7.07
N ALA A 47 -38.08 0.17 -8.04
CA ALA A 47 -39.42 -0.42 -8.24
C ALA A 47 -39.44 -1.71 -9.09
N ILE A 48 -39.92 -2.79 -8.46
CA ILE A 48 -40.92 -3.81 -8.89
C ILE A 48 -40.64 -4.67 -10.15
N ALA A 49 -40.50 -5.99 -9.96
CA ALA A 49 -41.49 -7.02 -10.38
C ALA A 49 -41.00 -8.47 -10.12
N GLU A 50 -41.97 -9.34 -9.84
CA GLU A 50 -41.91 -10.70 -9.27
C GLU A 50 -41.98 -11.82 -10.36
N PRO A 51 -42.09 -13.14 -10.04
CA PRO A 51 -41.32 -14.23 -10.67
C PRO A 51 -42.14 -15.18 -11.57
N HIS A 52 -41.46 -16.09 -12.29
CA HIS A 52 -42.08 -17.32 -12.80
C HIS A 52 -41.17 -18.56 -12.77
N SER A 53 -41.82 -19.67 -12.44
CA SER A 53 -41.43 -21.08 -12.38
C SER A 53 -41.17 -21.70 -13.76
N ASP A 54 -40.34 -22.75 -13.84
CA ASP A 54 -40.85 -24.11 -14.09
C ASP A 54 -39.76 -25.21 -14.20
N ARG A 55 -40.15 -26.39 -13.72
CA ARG A 55 -39.48 -27.69 -13.84
C ARG A 55 -39.49 -28.17 -15.28
N GLN A 56 -38.49 -28.97 -15.67
CA GLN A 56 -38.76 -30.20 -16.43
C GLN A 56 -37.67 -31.26 -16.25
N GLN A 57 -38.12 -32.44 -15.83
CA GLN A 57 -37.39 -33.71 -15.75
C GLN A 57 -37.22 -34.31 -17.16
N ARG A 58 -36.09 -34.99 -17.41
CA ARG A 58 -36.02 -36.11 -18.37
C ARG A 58 -35.18 -37.24 -17.79
N ALA A 59 -35.81 -38.41 -17.70
CA ALA A 59 -35.25 -39.70 -17.33
C ALA A 59 -34.72 -40.45 -18.55
N VAL A 60 -33.71 -41.33 -18.40
CA VAL A 60 -33.64 -42.69 -19.00
C VAL A 60 -32.55 -43.53 -18.27
N PRO A 61 -32.40 -44.88 -18.45
CA PRO A 61 -32.61 -45.85 -17.38
C PRO A 61 -31.44 -46.87 -17.20
N GLY A 62 -31.62 -47.84 -16.30
CA GLY A 62 -31.14 -49.21 -16.54
C GLY A 62 -29.97 -49.69 -15.68
N ALA A 63 -30.28 -50.42 -14.62
CA ALA A 63 -29.36 -51.33 -13.95
C ALA A 63 -29.23 -52.63 -14.75
N CYS A 64 -28.01 -53.17 -14.86
CA CYS A 64 -27.79 -54.57 -15.19
C CYS A 64 -26.57 -55.09 -14.41
N SER A 65 -26.83 -56.01 -13.48
CA SER A 65 -25.85 -56.86 -12.82
C SER A 65 -25.65 -58.13 -13.66
N LEU A 66 -24.40 -58.57 -13.86
CA LEU A 66 -23.94 -59.97 -13.70
C LEU A 66 -22.54 -60.18 -14.30
N ASN A 67 -21.72 -60.86 -13.51
CA ASN A 67 -20.52 -61.63 -13.84
C ASN A 67 -20.24 -61.91 -15.32
N SER A 68 -19.08 -61.48 -15.80
CA SER A 68 -18.19 -62.38 -16.57
C SER A 68 -16.76 -61.84 -16.56
N MET A 69 -15.89 -62.66 -15.97
CA MET A 69 -14.44 -62.69 -16.10
C MET A 69 -14.02 -62.59 -17.57
N PHE A 70 -13.38 -61.49 -17.98
CA PHE A 70 -12.48 -61.48 -19.14
C PHE A 70 -11.40 -60.39 -18.96
N CYS A 71 -10.16 -60.85 -19.01
CA CYS A 71 -8.94 -60.06 -18.93
C CYS A 71 -8.92 -58.94 -19.96
N CYS A 72 -8.60 -57.72 -19.52
CA CYS A 72 -7.96 -56.71 -20.34
C CYS A 72 -6.71 -56.26 -19.59
N GLU A 73 -5.60 -56.91 -19.90
CA GLU A 73 -4.26 -56.38 -19.65
C GLU A 73 -4.11 -55.05 -20.38
N GLY A 74 -4.38 -53.95 -19.68
CA GLY A 74 -3.89 -52.64 -20.08
C GLY A 74 -2.42 -52.53 -19.67
N PRO A 75 -1.51 -52.04 -20.53
CA PRO A 75 -0.10 -51.92 -20.18
C PRO A 75 0.01 -50.97 -18.99
N SER A 76 0.33 -51.56 -17.83
CA SER A 76 0.70 -50.83 -16.64
C SER A 76 1.83 -49.88 -17.03
N ARG A 77 1.54 -48.58 -16.97
CA ARG A 77 2.55 -47.52 -17.14
C ARG A 77 3.43 -47.52 -15.89
N PHE A 78 4.20 -48.60 -15.71
CA PHE A 78 5.28 -48.71 -14.74
C PHE A 78 6.28 -47.61 -15.09
N LYS A 79 6.33 -46.56 -14.28
CA LYS A 79 7.52 -45.71 -14.21
C LYS A 79 8.64 -46.61 -13.67
N PHE A 80 9.47 -47.13 -14.58
CA PHE A 80 10.72 -47.80 -14.24
C PHE A 80 11.58 -46.81 -13.47
N TYR A 81 11.71 -46.98 -12.15
CA TYR A 81 12.90 -46.51 -11.43
C TYR A 81 14.07 -47.24 -12.08
N LYS A 82 15.08 -46.52 -12.60
CA LYS A 82 16.16 -47.18 -13.34
C LYS A 82 17.05 -48.01 -12.41
N ASN A 83 16.99 -47.78 -11.09
CA ASN A 83 17.85 -48.41 -10.07
C ASN A 83 17.18 -48.37 -8.68
N ASP A 84 17.34 -49.40 -7.84
CA ASP A 84 16.85 -49.41 -6.44
C ASP A 84 17.45 -48.28 -5.58
N THR A 85 18.67 -47.85 -5.93
CA THR A 85 19.35 -46.71 -5.31
C THR A 85 18.61 -45.40 -5.58
N GLU A 86 18.17 -45.13 -6.81
CA GLU A 86 17.40 -43.94 -7.15
C GLU A 86 16.05 -43.92 -6.42
N LYS A 87 15.42 -45.08 -6.25
CA LYS A 87 14.16 -45.20 -5.51
C LYS A 87 14.33 -44.85 -4.02
N ARG A 88 15.43 -45.30 -3.40
CA ARG A 88 15.78 -44.95 -2.01
C ARG A 88 16.12 -43.47 -1.87
N GLU A 89 16.86 -42.89 -2.82
CA GLU A 89 17.16 -41.46 -2.84
C GLU A 89 15.92 -40.59 -3.00
N LEU A 90 14.99 -40.98 -3.87
CA LEU A 90 13.71 -40.28 -4.05
C LEU A 90 12.83 -40.39 -2.81
N PHE A 91 12.77 -41.56 -2.17
CA PHE A 91 12.04 -41.73 -0.92
C PHE A 91 12.61 -40.83 0.18
N LYS A 92 13.94 -40.78 0.30
CA LYS A 92 14.62 -39.90 1.25
C LYS A 92 14.35 -38.42 0.95
N ARG A 93 14.47 -37.99 -0.31
CA ARG A 93 14.14 -36.60 -0.71
C ARG A 93 12.68 -36.26 -0.42
N ASN A 94 11.74 -37.18 -0.67
CA ASN A 94 10.33 -36.94 -0.35
C ASN A 94 10.13 -36.80 1.15
N GLN A 95 10.79 -37.63 1.97
CA GLN A 95 10.73 -37.52 3.42
C GLN A 95 11.34 -36.20 3.91
N ASP A 96 12.51 -35.81 3.38
CA ASP A 96 13.16 -34.53 3.72
C ASP A 96 12.24 -33.34 3.38
N ILE A 97 11.58 -33.37 2.21
CA ILE A 97 10.59 -32.36 1.79
C ILE A 97 9.39 -32.33 2.74
N GLU A 98 8.89 -33.50 3.16
CA GLU A 98 7.72 -33.60 4.02
C GLU A 98 8.02 -33.10 5.45
N GLU A 99 9.23 -33.36 5.96
CA GLU A 99 9.73 -32.80 7.21
C GLU A 99 9.92 -31.27 7.11
N GLU A 100 10.51 -30.76 6.03
CA GLU A 100 10.62 -29.31 5.77
C GLU A 100 9.25 -28.63 5.69
N LEU A 101 8.27 -29.26 5.04
CA LEU A 101 6.90 -28.75 4.92
C LEU A 101 6.20 -28.68 6.27
N GLU A 102 6.34 -29.70 7.12
CA GLU A 102 5.73 -29.67 8.46
C GLU A 102 6.39 -28.62 9.36
N GLN A 103 7.71 -28.45 9.30
CA GLN A 103 8.41 -27.37 10.02
C GLN A 103 7.97 -25.98 9.53
N ALA A 104 7.85 -25.79 8.21
CA ALA A 104 7.34 -24.55 7.63
C ALA A 104 5.90 -24.28 8.08
N ARG A 105 5.06 -25.30 8.12
CA ARG A 105 3.66 -25.21 8.59
C ARG A 105 3.58 -24.86 10.08
N LEU A 106 4.40 -25.46 10.92
CA LEU A 106 4.48 -25.12 12.36
C LEU A 106 4.96 -23.69 12.57
N THR A 107 5.95 -23.26 11.78
CA THR A 107 6.45 -21.88 11.82
C THR A 107 5.36 -20.90 11.39
N MET A 108 4.69 -21.15 10.25
CA MET A 108 3.56 -20.34 9.78
C MET A 108 2.42 -20.23 10.80
N LYS A 109 2.13 -21.30 11.55
CA LYS A 109 1.11 -21.26 12.62
C LYS A 109 1.51 -20.35 13.79
N LYS A 110 2.82 -20.19 14.03
CA LYS A 110 3.38 -19.32 15.09
C LYS A 110 3.68 -17.90 14.59
N THR A 111 3.63 -17.69 13.28
CA THR A 111 3.82 -16.38 12.65
C THR A 111 2.60 -15.50 12.88
N ILE A 112 2.83 -14.29 13.38
CA ILE A 112 1.80 -13.26 13.50
C ILE A 112 1.87 -12.37 12.27
N LYS A 113 0.82 -12.41 11.44
CA LYS A 113 0.73 -11.62 10.21
C LYS A 113 0.00 -10.30 10.46
N ILE A 114 0.69 -9.18 10.21
CA ILE A 114 0.16 -7.82 10.29
C ILE A 114 0.16 -7.21 8.89
N LEU A 115 -1.00 -6.73 8.44
CA LEU A 115 -1.18 -6.11 7.12
C LEU A 115 -1.31 -4.59 7.24
N LEU A 116 -0.46 -3.86 6.52
CA LEU A 116 -0.49 -2.40 6.46
C LEU A 116 -1.41 -1.94 5.34
N LEU A 117 -2.49 -1.25 5.70
CA LEU A 117 -3.47 -0.71 4.75
C LEU A 117 -3.59 0.80 4.90
N GLY A 118 -4.09 1.48 3.86
CA GLY A 118 -4.25 2.94 3.88
C GLY A 118 -4.08 3.57 2.51
N GLY A 119 -4.53 4.82 2.38
CA GLY A 119 -4.48 5.59 1.13
C GLY A 119 -3.04 5.87 0.64
N PRO A 120 -2.88 6.47 -0.55
CA PRO A 120 -1.57 6.95 -0.99
C PRO A 120 -1.01 7.96 0.02
N GLU A 121 0.32 8.00 0.19
CA GLU A 121 1.02 9.01 1.02
C GLU A 121 0.65 9.05 2.52
N SER A 122 -0.13 8.07 2.99
CA SER A 122 -0.48 7.92 4.41
C SER A 122 0.70 7.64 5.34
N GLY A 123 1.82 7.12 4.82
CA GLY A 123 3.03 6.79 5.60
C GLY A 123 3.25 5.30 5.86
N LYS A 124 2.52 4.40 5.20
CA LYS A 124 2.71 2.93 5.30
C LYS A 124 4.16 2.50 5.08
N SER A 125 4.74 2.88 3.94
CA SER A 125 6.12 2.50 3.60
C SER A 125 7.14 3.16 4.52
N THR A 126 6.82 4.29 5.15
CA THR A 126 7.65 4.88 6.20
C THR A 126 7.64 4.00 7.46
N ILE A 127 6.47 3.53 7.90
CA ILE A 127 6.36 2.57 9.02
C ILE A 127 7.09 1.25 8.68
N PHE A 128 6.96 0.78 7.44
CA PHE A 128 7.65 -0.42 6.97
C PHE A 128 9.19 -0.25 7.02
N LYS A 129 9.71 0.91 6.61
CA LYS A 129 11.13 1.27 6.75
C LYS A 129 11.56 1.34 8.22
N GLN A 130 10.71 1.88 9.11
CA GLN A 130 11.00 1.90 10.56
C GLN A 130 11.17 0.49 11.12
N MET A 131 10.33 -0.47 10.72
CA MET A 131 10.48 -1.86 11.18
C MET A 131 11.81 -2.48 10.75
N ARG A 132 12.29 -2.15 9.54
CA ARG A 132 13.62 -2.58 9.10
C ARG A 132 14.74 -1.98 9.96
N ILE A 133 14.64 -0.69 10.30
CA ILE A 133 15.59 0.01 11.16
C ILE A 133 15.58 -0.57 12.58
N LEU A 134 14.41 -0.75 13.18
CA LEU A 134 14.24 -1.17 14.56
C LEU A 134 14.50 -2.66 14.80
N HIS A 135 14.19 -3.52 13.81
CA HIS A 135 14.13 -4.98 14.04
C HIS A 135 14.92 -5.83 13.04
N MET A 136 15.54 -5.25 12.00
CA MET A 136 16.22 -6.00 10.93
C MET A 136 17.65 -5.52 10.62
N ASN A 137 18.35 -4.93 11.59
CA ASN A 137 19.69 -4.35 11.41
C ASN A 137 19.76 -3.30 10.27
N GLY A 138 18.64 -2.62 9.98
CA GLY A 138 18.59 -1.54 9.01
C GLY A 138 18.61 -1.99 7.54
N PHE A 139 19.45 -1.32 6.75
CA PHE A 139 19.51 -1.46 5.30
C PHE A 139 20.92 -1.88 4.86
N THR A 140 20.99 -2.67 3.79
CA THR A 140 22.28 -3.09 3.21
C THR A 140 22.98 -1.92 2.53
N GLU A 141 24.30 -2.00 2.36
CA GLU A 141 25.08 -0.98 1.64
C GLU A 141 24.52 -0.68 0.24
N LEU A 142 24.18 -1.74 -0.51
CA LEU A 142 23.52 -1.59 -1.81
C LEU A 142 22.19 -0.84 -1.73
N SER A 143 21.40 -1.09 -0.68
CA SER A 143 20.14 -0.36 -0.46
C SER A 143 20.40 1.11 -0.15
N ILE A 144 21.43 1.41 0.64
CA ILE A 144 21.83 2.78 1.00
C ILE A 144 22.24 3.57 -0.25
N VAL A 145 23.00 2.94 -1.17
CA VAL A 145 23.34 3.54 -2.48
C VAL A 145 22.07 3.85 -3.27
N ASN A 146 21.12 2.92 -3.36
CA ASN A 146 19.85 3.18 -4.05
C ASN A 146 19.04 4.31 -3.39
N PHE A 147 19.06 4.41 -2.05
CA PHE A 147 18.43 5.51 -1.34
C PHE A 147 19.11 6.85 -1.62
N ARG A 148 20.42 6.88 -1.91
CA ARG A 148 21.13 8.12 -2.27
C ARG A 148 20.54 8.73 -3.54
N TYR A 149 20.44 7.93 -4.61
CA TYR A 149 19.84 8.38 -5.86
C TYR A 149 18.36 8.74 -5.69
N LEU A 150 17.63 8.01 -4.85
CA LEU A 150 16.24 8.34 -4.55
C LEU A 150 16.10 9.68 -3.81
N VAL A 151 16.98 9.99 -2.86
CA VAL A 151 17.03 11.31 -2.19
C VAL A 151 17.28 12.41 -3.21
N TYR A 152 18.23 12.23 -4.13
CA TYR A 152 18.50 13.20 -5.20
C TYR A 152 17.27 13.40 -6.08
N SER A 153 16.64 12.31 -6.52
CA SER A 153 15.42 12.34 -7.31
C SER A 153 14.29 13.10 -6.61
N ASN A 154 14.04 12.82 -5.32
CA ASN A 154 13.01 13.51 -4.55
C ASN A 154 13.33 14.99 -4.27
N LEU A 155 14.61 15.33 -4.04
CA LEU A 155 15.05 16.72 -3.90
C LEU A 155 14.77 17.52 -5.17
N ILE A 156 15.20 17.02 -6.33
CA ILE A 156 14.97 17.68 -7.63
C ILE A 156 13.48 17.80 -7.92
N GLN A 157 12.71 16.71 -7.69
CA GLN A 157 11.26 16.72 -7.85
C GLN A 157 10.60 17.78 -6.96
N GLY A 158 11.01 17.90 -5.70
CA GLY A 158 10.49 18.91 -4.78
C GLY A 158 10.76 20.34 -5.26
N VAL A 159 11.96 20.61 -5.77
CA VAL A 159 12.30 21.93 -6.33
C VAL A 159 11.46 22.23 -7.57
N TYR A 160 11.33 21.25 -8.46
CA TYR A 160 10.52 21.37 -9.67
C TYR A 160 9.04 21.65 -9.35
N GLN A 161 8.48 20.96 -8.36
CA GLN A 161 7.12 21.20 -7.87
C GLN A 161 6.92 22.61 -7.29
N LEU A 162 7.92 23.17 -6.59
CA LEU A 162 7.84 24.56 -6.13
C LEU A 162 7.86 25.55 -7.29
N ILE A 163 8.64 25.27 -8.33
CA ILE A 163 8.69 26.10 -9.54
C ILE A 163 7.37 26.04 -10.30
N GLU A 164 6.80 24.85 -10.52
CA GLU A 164 5.47 24.71 -11.13
C GLU A 164 4.38 25.32 -10.24
N GLY A 165 4.53 25.25 -8.92
CA GLY A 165 3.65 25.91 -7.97
C GLY A 165 3.60 27.42 -8.17
N ALA A 166 4.73 28.05 -8.51
CA ALA A 166 4.76 29.48 -8.86
C ALA A 166 3.91 29.79 -10.09
N ASP A 167 4.00 28.94 -11.12
CA ASP A 167 3.20 29.07 -12.35
C ASP A 167 1.69 28.94 -12.04
N VAL A 168 1.29 27.97 -11.20
CA VAL A 168 -0.11 27.75 -10.77
C VAL A 168 -0.66 28.93 -9.96
N LEU A 169 0.15 29.50 -9.08
CA LEU A 169 -0.23 30.60 -8.19
C LEU A 169 -0.08 31.97 -8.85
N ASN A 170 0.34 32.04 -10.11
CA ASN A 170 0.67 33.27 -10.84
C ASN A 170 1.75 34.12 -10.14
N ILE A 171 2.68 33.48 -9.43
CA ILE A 171 3.82 34.13 -8.77
C ILE A 171 4.96 34.22 -9.79
N GLN A 172 5.42 35.44 -10.06
CA GLN A 172 6.51 35.68 -11.00
C GLN A 172 7.85 35.21 -10.43
N VAL A 173 8.64 34.52 -11.27
CA VAL A 173 10.01 34.12 -10.93
C VAL A 173 10.90 35.36 -10.84
N ASP A 174 11.76 35.41 -9.82
CA ASP A 174 12.69 36.52 -9.66
C ASP A 174 13.70 36.56 -10.82
N LYS A 175 13.94 37.76 -11.37
CA LYS A 175 14.78 37.94 -12.59
C LYS A 175 16.21 37.41 -12.42
N ASP A 176 16.77 37.51 -11.21
CA ASP A 176 18.14 37.09 -10.88
C ASP A 176 18.30 35.56 -10.80
N VAL A 177 17.21 34.80 -10.68
CA VAL A 177 17.23 33.33 -10.65
C VAL A 177 16.60 32.67 -11.88
N GLN A 178 16.14 33.45 -12.86
CA GLN A 178 15.48 32.94 -14.07
C GLN A 178 16.33 31.93 -14.83
N ASP A 179 17.63 32.21 -15.00
CA ASP A 179 18.56 31.29 -15.69
C ASP A 179 18.75 29.98 -14.91
N ASN A 180 18.80 30.05 -13.58
CA ASN A 180 18.88 28.85 -12.73
C ASN A 180 17.62 27.99 -12.88
N VAL A 181 16.44 28.63 -12.89
CA VAL A 181 15.15 27.94 -13.10
C VAL A 181 15.11 27.29 -14.47
N ASN A 182 15.54 27.98 -15.53
CA ASN A 182 15.59 27.44 -16.88
C ASN A 182 16.55 26.25 -17.00
N ALA A 183 17.73 26.33 -16.38
CA ALA A 183 18.68 25.24 -16.33
C ALA A 183 18.09 24.02 -15.62
N LEU A 184 17.45 24.21 -14.46
CA LEU A 184 16.83 23.12 -13.70
C LEU A 184 15.63 22.50 -14.45
N LYS A 185 14.75 23.32 -15.06
CA LYS A 185 13.64 22.83 -15.90
C LYS A 185 14.18 22.00 -17.08
N THR A 186 15.31 22.41 -17.68
CA THR A 186 15.95 21.69 -18.79
C THR A 186 16.53 20.36 -18.32
N TYR A 187 17.27 20.36 -17.21
CA TYR A 187 17.81 19.14 -16.60
C TYR A 187 16.70 18.14 -16.28
N PHE A 188 15.63 18.58 -15.60
CA PHE A 188 14.51 17.72 -15.23
C PHE A 188 13.81 17.08 -16.44
N LYS A 189 13.66 17.82 -17.55
CA LYS A 189 13.03 17.30 -18.78
C LYS A 189 13.90 16.28 -19.51
N ASN A 190 15.22 16.42 -19.43
CA ASN A 190 16.16 15.61 -20.22
C ASN A 190 16.76 14.42 -19.45
N THR A 191 16.56 14.36 -18.12
CA THR A 191 17.16 13.32 -17.27
C THR A 191 16.08 12.41 -16.72
N HIS A 192 16.24 11.10 -16.92
CA HIS A 192 15.33 10.13 -16.33
C HIS A 192 15.45 10.12 -14.79
N PRO A 193 14.36 9.98 -14.01
CA PRO A 193 14.42 10.04 -12.54
C PRO A 193 15.41 9.09 -11.86
N ALA A 194 15.74 7.96 -12.52
CA ALA A 194 16.71 6.98 -12.04
C ALA A 194 18.18 7.32 -12.37
N GLU A 195 18.40 8.31 -13.23
CA GLU A 195 19.72 8.78 -13.68
C GLU A 195 20.08 10.14 -13.06
N ILE A 196 19.25 10.64 -12.14
CA ILE A 196 19.49 11.91 -11.47
C ILE A 196 20.73 11.81 -10.59
N GLU A 197 21.68 12.70 -10.83
CA GLU A 197 22.86 12.90 -10.01
C GLU A 197 22.92 14.35 -9.53
N LEU A 198 23.28 14.53 -8.25
CA LEU A 198 23.45 15.85 -7.68
C LEU A 198 24.91 16.26 -7.74
N ASN A 199 25.28 17.00 -8.78
CA ASN A 199 26.60 17.61 -8.90
C ASN A 199 26.64 19.00 -8.22
N ILE A 200 27.85 19.54 -8.09
CA ILE A 200 28.09 20.83 -7.42
C ILE A 200 27.33 21.96 -8.14
N ASP A 201 27.39 22.01 -9.47
CA ASP A 201 26.74 23.06 -10.27
C ASP A 201 25.22 23.08 -10.07
N LEU A 202 24.58 21.90 -10.12
CA LEU A 202 23.16 21.74 -9.89
C LEU A 202 22.77 22.15 -8.46
N SER A 203 23.60 21.80 -7.46
CA SER A 203 23.40 22.23 -6.08
C SER A 203 23.44 23.75 -5.91
N ILE A 204 24.28 24.46 -6.68
CA ILE A 204 24.35 25.93 -6.66
C ILE A 204 23.06 26.53 -7.23
N HIS A 205 22.57 26.00 -8.36
CA HIS A 205 21.30 26.44 -8.94
C HIS A 205 20.14 26.23 -7.95
N ILE A 206 20.03 25.03 -7.37
CA ILE A 206 18.98 24.71 -6.39
C ILE A 206 19.03 25.65 -5.19
N ARG A 207 20.22 25.91 -4.65
CA ARG A 207 20.40 26.82 -3.51
C ARG A 207 19.94 28.24 -3.80
N ARG A 208 20.30 28.76 -4.98
CA ARG A 208 19.89 30.10 -5.41
C ARG A 208 18.38 30.18 -5.57
N ILE A 209 17.78 29.18 -6.21
CA ILE A 209 16.31 29.08 -6.36
C ILE A 209 15.65 29.03 -4.98
N PHE A 210 16.08 28.14 -4.08
CA PHE A 210 15.45 27.98 -2.77
C PHE A 210 15.49 29.25 -1.90
N LYS A 211 16.56 30.05 -2.00
CA LYS A 211 16.70 31.30 -1.25
C LYS A 211 15.91 32.49 -1.84
N SER A 212 15.39 32.35 -3.05
CA SER A 212 14.69 33.40 -3.78
C SER A 212 13.41 33.87 -3.08
N SER A 213 12.94 35.06 -3.45
CA SER A 213 11.72 35.65 -2.90
C SER A 213 10.47 34.93 -3.42
N PHE A 214 10.47 34.50 -4.68
CA PHE A 214 9.32 33.82 -5.28
C PHE A 214 9.04 32.47 -4.60
N ILE A 215 10.08 31.69 -4.26
CA ILE A 215 9.90 30.42 -3.52
C ILE A 215 9.29 30.67 -2.14
N ARG A 216 9.71 31.74 -1.43
CA ARG A 216 9.11 32.09 -0.14
C ARG A 216 7.62 32.39 -0.27
N GLN A 217 7.22 33.10 -1.33
CA GLN A 217 5.80 33.37 -1.62
C GLN A 217 5.04 32.08 -1.93
N VAL A 218 5.60 31.19 -2.75
CA VAL A 218 5.00 29.87 -3.05
C VAL A 218 4.79 29.07 -1.76
N LEU A 219 5.74 29.07 -0.84
CA LEU A 219 5.65 28.31 0.41
C LEU A 219 4.55 28.81 1.36
N LEU A 220 4.14 30.08 1.28
CA LEU A 220 2.97 30.58 2.00
C LEU A 220 1.67 29.89 1.53
N HIS A 221 1.65 29.49 0.25
CA HIS A 221 0.53 28.82 -0.42
C HIS A 221 0.82 27.33 -0.69
N GLN A 222 1.76 26.71 0.02
CA GLN A 222 2.17 25.31 -0.21
C GLN A 222 1.03 24.28 -0.13
N HIS A 223 -0.08 24.63 0.51
CA HIS A 223 -1.27 23.79 0.66
C HIS A 223 -2.15 23.77 -0.60
N GLU A 224 -1.95 24.71 -1.52
CA GLU A 224 -2.69 24.87 -2.77
C GLU A 224 -2.00 24.15 -3.96
N ILE A 225 -0.76 23.70 -3.77
CA ILE A 225 0.07 23.06 -4.80
C ILE A 225 0.35 21.60 -4.46
N VAL A 226 0.81 20.83 -5.46
CA VAL A 226 1.30 19.47 -5.26
C VAL A 226 2.77 19.52 -4.89
N LEU A 227 3.08 19.33 -3.61
CA LEU A 227 4.43 19.33 -3.08
C LEU A 227 4.70 18.07 -2.25
N LEU A 228 5.87 17.46 -2.43
CA LEU A 228 6.35 16.40 -1.56
C LEU A 228 6.52 16.89 -0.11
N ASP A 229 5.98 16.17 0.87
CA ASP A 229 6.10 16.54 2.29
C ASP A 229 7.55 16.64 2.77
N SER A 230 8.47 15.91 2.13
CA SER A 230 9.90 15.93 2.45
C SER A 230 10.72 16.97 1.69
N ALA A 231 10.11 17.75 0.80
CA ALA A 231 10.81 18.71 -0.05
C ALA A 231 11.63 19.72 0.78
N LEU A 232 11.01 20.35 1.79
CA LEU A 232 11.68 21.32 2.66
C LEU A 232 12.84 20.69 3.44
N TYR A 233 12.65 19.49 3.99
CA TYR A 233 13.71 18.79 4.71
C TYR A 233 14.95 18.58 3.82
N PHE A 234 14.77 18.14 2.58
CA PHE A 234 15.92 17.93 1.68
C PHE A 234 16.56 19.25 1.25
N LEU A 235 15.77 20.30 1.01
CA LEU A 235 16.26 21.63 0.66
C LEU A 235 17.08 22.28 1.78
N GLU A 236 16.61 22.18 3.03
CA GLU A 236 17.32 22.66 4.21
C GLU A 236 18.62 21.90 4.47
N ASN A 237 18.71 20.64 4.02
CA ASN A 237 19.88 19.78 4.16
C ASN A 237 20.72 19.70 2.87
N LEU A 238 20.50 20.60 1.90
CA LEU A 238 21.14 20.54 0.59
C LEU A 238 22.67 20.46 0.65
N ASP A 239 23.30 21.22 1.55
CA ASP A 239 24.75 21.20 1.75
C ASP A 239 25.28 19.80 2.05
N ARG A 240 24.65 19.11 2.99
CA ARG A 240 25.02 17.75 3.39
C ARG A 240 24.73 16.74 2.30
N ILE A 241 23.65 16.93 1.54
CA ILE A 241 23.20 16.01 0.49
C ILE A 241 24.07 16.14 -0.79
N ALA A 242 24.54 17.36 -1.08
CA ALA A 242 25.40 17.66 -2.24
C ALA A 242 26.87 17.30 -2.02
N ASP A 243 27.27 16.94 -0.80
CA ASP A 243 28.63 16.48 -0.50
C ASP A 243 28.99 15.21 -1.29
N SER A 244 30.22 15.13 -1.80
CA SER A 244 30.66 13.98 -2.62
C SER A 244 30.68 12.67 -1.81
N ALA A 245 31.00 12.75 -0.51
CA ALA A 245 31.00 11.63 0.43
C ALA A 245 29.61 11.38 1.07
N TYR A 246 28.56 12.08 0.60
CA TYR A 246 27.21 11.94 1.15
C TYR A 246 26.74 10.47 1.15
N THR A 247 26.33 10.04 2.34
CA THR A 247 25.65 8.76 2.56
C THR A 247 24.34 9.05 3.29
N PRO A 248 23.17 8.60 2.76
CA PRO A 248 21.88 8.83 3.40
C PRO A 248 21.86 8.28 4.82
N ASN A 249 21.42 9.12 5.77
CA ASN A 249 21.13 8.67 7.11
C ASN A 249 19.71 8.08 7.19
N HIS A 250 19.35 7.50 8.33
CA HIS A 250 18.01 6.93 8.53
C HIS A 250 16.89 7.96 8.30
N GLN A 251 17.09 9.22 8.66
CA GLN A 251 16.09 10.28 8.47
C GLN A 251 15.86 10.59 6.99
N ASP A 252 16.92 10.60 6.19
CA ASP A 252 16.85 10.75 4.73
C ASP A 252 16.04 9.59 4.14
N ILE A 253 16.41 8.36 4.51
CA ILE A 253 15.75 7.12 4.04
C ILE A 253 14.26 7.12 4.39
N LEU A 254 13.89 7.48 5.62
CA LEU A 254 12.49 7.55 6.06
C LEU A 254 11.67 8.59 5.29
N ARG A 255 12.30 9.68 4.86
CA ARG A 255 11.66 10.78 4.12
C ARG A 255 11.65 10.60 2.60
N THR A 256 12.36 9.60 2.07
CA THR A 256 12.27 9.27 0.64
C THR A 256 10.90 8.74 0.26
N ARG A 257 10.45 9.12 -0.93
CA ARG A 257 9.17 8.80 -1.52
C ARG A 257 9.36 8.08 -2.85
N THR A 258 8.85 6.85 -2.91
CA THR A 258 8.63 6.11 -4.15
C THR A 258 7.21 5.54 -4.10
N PRO A 259 6.44 5.56 -5.20
CA PRO A 259 5.20 4.81 -5.29
C PRO A 259 5.45 3.32 -5.02
N THR A 260 4.88 2.80 -3.95
CA THR A 260 4.93 1.37 -3.64
C THR A 260 4.12 0.62 -4.68
N THR A 261 4.79 -0.25 -5.42
CA THR A 261 4.19 -1.15 -6.41
C THR A 261 4.27 -2.59 -5.90
N GLY A 262 3.17 -3.33 -6.03
CA GLY A 262 3.10 -4.71 -5.58
C GLY A 262 2.92 -4.87 -4.07
N ILE A 263 3.40 -6.02 -3.59
CA ILE A 263 3.28 -6.48 -2.20
C ILE A 263 4.70 -6.71 -1.69
N CYS A 264 5.06 -6.10 -0.57
CA CYS A 264 6.33 -6.31 0.09
C CYS A 264 6.11 -6.95 1.46
N GLU A 265 6.86 -8.00 1.77
CA GLU A 265 6.78 -8.69 3.06
C GLU A 265 8.14 -8.65 3.74
N ILE A 266 8.13 -8.45 5.06
CA ILE A 266 9.30 -8.65 5.92
C ILE A 266 8.92 -9.55 7.08
N ASP A 267 9.84 -10.43 7.42
CA ASP A 267 9.77 -11.32 8.57
C ASP A 267 10.85 -10.90 9.57
N PHE A 268 10.46 -10.66 10.82
CA PHE A 268 11.39 -10.33 11.89
C PHE A 268 10.94 -10.95 13.21
N LYS A 269 11.92 -11.29 14.05
CA LYS A 269 11.65 -11.80 15.40
C LYS A 269 11.30 -10.62 16.30
N TYR A 270 10.22 -10.75 17.06
CA TYR A 270 9.84 -9.78 18.08
C TYR A 270 9.43 -10.53 19.35
N LYS A 271 10.12 -10.27 20.46
CA LYS A 271 10.03 -11.08 21.69
C LYS A 271 10.23 -12.57 21.32
N ASN A 272 9.28 -13.44 21.69
CA ASN A 272 9.33 -14.88 21.42
C ASN A 272 8.52 -15.32 20.18
N ALA A 273 8.08 -14.39 19.33
CA ALA A 273 7.29 -14.70 18.13
C ALA A 273 7.96 -14.20 16.86
N MET A 274 7.56 -14.79 15.74
CA MET A 274 7.92 -14.30 14.41
C MET A 274 6.78 -13.42 13.90
N LEU A 275 7.09 -12.17 13.56
CA LEU A 275 6.12 -11.23 12.99
C LEU A 275 6.38 -11.10 11.49
N ARG A 276 5.31 -11.28 10.71
CA ARG A 276 5.27 -10.97 9.29
C ARG A 276 4.53 -9.66 9.08
N MET A 277 5.23 -8.65 8.59
CA MET A 277 4.61 -7.40 8.19
C MET A 277 4.50 -7.32 6.67
N VAL A 278 3.32 -6.94 6.17
CA VAL A 278 3.03 -6.84 4.74
C VAL A 278 2.66 -5.40 4.39
N ASP A 279 3.47 -4.73 3.54
CA ASP A 279 3.15 -3.43 2.93
C ASP A 279 2.58 -3.62 1.53
N VAL A 280 1.49 -2.91 1.25
CA VAL A 280 0.82 -2.93 -0.05
C VAL A 280 0.65 -1.52 -0.58
N GLY A 281 0.72 -1.37 -1.91
CA GLY A 281 0.53 -0.09 -2.57
C GLY A 281 -0.81 0.56 -2.21
N GLY A 282 -0.78 1.84 -1.84
CA GLY A 282 -1.98 2.60 -1.43
C GLY A 282 -2.77 3.23 -2.58
N GLN A 283 -2.19 3.26 -3.79
CA GLN A 283 -2.83 3.82 -4.98
C GLN A 283 -3.99 2.93 -5.44
N ARG A 284 -4.98 3.52 -6.13
CA ARG A 284 -6.20 2.81 -6.55
C ARG A 284 -5.92 1.58 -7.44
N SER A 285 -4.93 1.66 -8.33
CA SER A 285 -4.46 0.53 -9.15
C SER A 285 -3.91 -0.62 -8.30
N GLU A 286 -3.23 -0.29 -7.21
CA GLU A 286 -2.60 -1.25 -6.30
C GLU A 286 -3.58 -1.82 -5.26
N GLN A 287 -4.64 -1.09 -4.91
CA GLN A 287 -5.69 -1.54 -3.99
C GLN A 287 -6.37 -2.85 -4.43
N ARG A 288 -6.39 -3.12 -5.74
CA ARG A 288 -6.92 -4.39 -6.29
C ARG A 288 -6.15 -5.61 -5.81
N LYS A 289 -4.85 -5.45 -5.51
CA LYS A 289 -3.96 -6.53 -5.08
C LYS A 289 -4.12 -6.88 -3.60
N TRP A 290 -4.79 -6.03 -2.82
CA TRP A 290 -4.93 -6.20 -1.37
C TRP A 290 -5.60 -7.51 -0.98
N ILE A 291 -6.56 -7.99 -1.78
CA ILE A 291 -7.29 -9.23 -1.53
C ILE A 291 -6.36 -10.44 -1.41
N HIS A 292 -5.23 -10.44 -2.12
CA HIS A 292 -4.24 -11.53 -2.08
C HIS A 292 -3.50 -11.60 -0.73
N CYS A 293 -3.59 -10.56 0.09
CA CYS A 293 -2.93 -10.49 1.39
C CYS A 293 -3.86 -10.80 2.56
N PHE A 294 -5.17 -10.95 2.34
CA PHE A 294 -6.18 -11.00 3.41
C PHE A 294 -6.24 -12.35 4.14
N ASP A 295 -5.67 -13.40 3.56
CA ASP A 295 -5.67 -14.72 4.18
C ASP A 295 -4.82 -14.75 5.46
N ASN A 296 -5.43 -15.31 6.52
CA ASN A 296 -4.81 -15.57 7.83
C ASN A 296 -4.13 -14.35 8.48
N VAL A 297 -4.73 -13.16 8.33
CA VAL A 297 -4.23 -11.94 8.97
C VAL A 297 -4.65 -11.89 10.45
N ASN A 298 -3.66 -11.71 11.33
CA ASN A 298 -3.87 -11.54 12.77
C ASN A 298 -4.26 -10.10 13.13
N GLY A 299 -3.66 -9.11 12.42
CA GLY A 299 -3.92 -7.70 12.66
C GLY A 299 -3.91 -6.85 11.40
N ILE A 300 -4.82 -5.89 11.33
CA ILE A 300 -4.85 -4.81 10.34
C ILE A 300 -4.30 -3.56 11.00
N LEU A 301 -3.22 -3.02 10.44
CA LEU A 301 -2.70 -1.71 10.79
C LEU A 301 -3.09 -0.74 9.68
N PHE A 302 -4.16 0.01 9.89
CA PHE A 302 -4.63 1.00 8.94
C PHE A 302 -3.98 2.36 9.22
N VAL A 303 -3.33 2.94 8.22
CA VAL A 303 -2.64 4.24 8.31
C VAL A 303 -3.44 5.30 7.57
N ALA A 304 -3.84 6.33 8.29
CA ALA A 304 -4.54 7.51 7.78
C ALA A 304 -3.68 8.76 7.94
N GLU A 305 -3.69 9.64 6.94
CA GLU A 305 -2.99 10.92 6.99
C GLU A 305 -3.86 11.98 7.67
N LEU A 306 -3.52 12.36 8.91
CA LEU A 306 -4.29 13.36 9.65
C LEU A 306 -4.15 14.77 9.04
N SER A 307 -2.95 15.11 8.57
CA SER A 307 -2.65 16.39 7.90
C SER A 307 -3.40 16.60 6.58
N GLY A 308 -4.00 15.55 6.01
CA GLY A 308 -4.76 15.62 4.76
C GLY A 308 -6.13 16.30 4.87
N TYR A 309 -6.52 16.80 6.06
CA TYR A 309 -7.83 17.41 6.26
C TYR A 309 -8.05 18.69 5.43
N ASN A 310 -7.01 19.45 5.14
CA ASN A 310 -7.09 20.67 4.31
C ASN A 310 -6.54 20.45 2.89
N GLN A 311 -6.41 19.19 2.44
CA GLN A 311 -5.87 18.86 1.13
C GLN A 311 -6.88 18.07 0.28
N MET A 312 -6.78 18.29 -1.02
CA MET A 312 -7.55 17.56 -2.02
C MET A 312 -6.70 16.49 -2.71
N LEU A 313 -7.37 15.48 -3.25
CA LEU A 313 -6.80 14.36 -4.00
C LEU A 313 -7.70 14.12 -5.20
N HIS A 314 -7.09 13.91 -6.37
CA HIS A 314 -7.80 13.35 -7.50
C HIS A 314 -7.78 11.81 -7.39
N ASP A 315 -8.94 11.19 -7.20
CA ASP A 315 -9.06 9.72 -7.02
C ASP A 315 -9.19 8.94 -8.34
N GLY A 316 -9.09 9.65 -9.47
CA GLY A 316 -9.27 9.14 -10.83
C GLY A 316 -10.60 9.54 -11.46
N GLU A 317 -11.62 9.84 -10.65
CA GLU A 317 -12.96 10.25 -11.12
C GLU A 317 -13.29 11.67 -10.68
N GLN A 318 -12.96 12.01 -9.43
CA GLN A 318 -13.33 13.27 -8.83
C GLN A 318 -12.24 13.78 -7.88
N THR A 319 -12.32 15.08 -7.59
CA THR A 319 -11.46 15.71 -6.60
C THR A 319 -12.13 15.62 -5.23
N VAL A 320 -11.54 14.84 -4.33
CA VAL A 320 -12.05 14.56 -2.98
C VAL A 320 -11.07 15.01 -1.92
N ASN A 321 -11.57 15.35 -0.74
CA ASN A 321 -10.71 15.63 0.40
C ASN A 321 -9.92 14.38 0.82
N ARG A 322 -8.61 14.50 1.05
CA ARG A 322 -7.71 13.38 1.37
C ARG A 322 -8.13 12.62 2.63
N LEU A 323 -8.47 13.33 3.71
CA LEU A 323 -8.88 12.70 4.96
C LEU A 323 -10.23 11.98 4.81
N LYS A 324 -11.19 12.58 4.11
CA LYS A 324 -12.49 11.92 3.81
C LYS A 324 -12.32 10.66 2.97
N TYR A 325 -11.43 10.70 1.97
CA TYR A 325 -11.08 9.52 1.18
C TYR A 325 -10.50 8.41 2.07
N SER A 326 -9.61 8.76 3.00
CA SER A 326 -9.05 7.82 3.98
C SER A 326 -10.14 7.20 4.87
N MET A 327 -11.11 7.99 5.35
CA MET A 327 -12.26 7.48 6.11
C MET A 327 -13.15 6.54 5.29
N TYR A 328 -13.40 6.88 4.02
CA TYR A 328 -14.15 6.01 3.10
C TYR A 328 -13.44 4.67 2.91
N LEU A 329 -12.12 4.69 2.70
CA LEU A 329 -11.31 3.48 2.58
C LEU A 329 -11.33 2.67 3.88
N PHE A 330 -11.19 3.32 5.04
CA PHE A 330 -11.28 2.66 6.33
C PHE A 330 -12.64 1.99 6.55
N LYS A 331 -13.75 2.68 6.22
CA LYS A 331 -15.11 2.13 6.26
C LYS A 331 -15.21 0.82 5.48
N ARG A 332 -14.61 0.75 4.28
CA ARG A 332 -14.60 -0.45 3.44
C ARG A 332 -13.81 -1.60 4.08
N ILE A 333 -12.68 -1.30 4.71
CA ILE A 333 -11.79 -2.29 5.32
C ILE A 333 -12.35 -2.81 6.65
N VAL A 334 -12.78 -1.93 7.56
CA VAL A 334 -13.27 -2.31 8.89
C VAL A 334 -14.57 -3.11 8.83
N ASN A 335 -15.44 -2.83 7.85
CA ASN A 335 -16.69 -3.54 7.65
C ASN A 335 -16.56 -4.76 6.72
N ASN A 336 -15.35 -5.10 6.26
CA ASN A 336 -15.15 -6.24 5.38
C ASN A 336 -15.27 -7.56 6.16
N LYS A 337 -16.20 -8.43 5.74
CA LYS A 337 -16.49 -9.72 6.37
C LYS A 337 -15.38 -10.76 6.20
N THR A 338 -14.47 -10.59 5.24
CA THR A 338 -13.28 -11.44 5.08
C THR A 338 -12.39 -11.38 6.31
N PHE A 339 -12.32 -10.23 6.98
CA PHE A 339 -11.64 -10.12 8.27
C PHE A 339 -12.53 -10.68 9.36
N GLY A 340 -12.16 -11.84 9.88
CA GLY A 340 -12.87 -12.51 10.95
C GLY A 340 -13.01 -11.64 12.21
N LYS A 341 -13.95 -12.04 13.08
CA LYS A 341 -14.21 -11.34 14.35
C LYS A 341 -12.96 -11.22 15.26
N ARG A 342 -11.95 -12.08 15.04
CA ARG A 342 -10.71 -12.20 15.82
C ARG A 342 -9.48 -11.63 15.09
N THR A 343 -9.67 -10.69 14.16
CA THR A 343 -8.57 -9.90 13.58
C THR A 343 -8.50 -8.57 14.32
N ALA A 344 -7.33 -8.23 14.86
CA ALA A 344 -7.13 -6.96 15.55
C ALA A 344 -7.19 -5.79 14.55
N PHE A 345 -7.86 -4.70 14.92
CA PHE A 345 -7.91 -3.48 14.10
C PHE A 345 -7.23 -2.33 14.81
N ILE A 346 -6.16 -1.84 14.20
CA ILE A 346 -5.35 -0.73 14.69
C ILE A 346 -5.43 0.40 13.67
N LEU A 347 -5.65 1.61 14.16
CA LEU A 347 -5.74 2.84 13.39
C LEU A 347 -4.59 3.77 13.77
N PHE A 348 -3.72 4.07 12.81
CA PHE A 348 -2.72 5.11 12.93
C PHE A 348 -3.22 6.39 12.28
N LEU A 349 -3.40 7.42 13.08
CA LEU A 349 -3.59 8.79 12.62
C LEU A 349 -2.19 9.42 12.53
N ASN A 350 -1.59 9.34 11.35
CA ASN A 350 -0.20 9.70 11.09
C ASN A 350 -0.03 11.17 10.65
N LYS A 351 1.21 11.65 10.65
CA LYS A 351 1.63 13.04 10.32
C LYS A 351 1.03 14.07 11.29
N VAL A 352 1.05 13.72 12.57
CA VAL A 352 0.48 14.55 13.64
C VAL A 352 1.25 15.85 13.87
N ASP A 353 2.55 15.84 13.56
CA ASP A 353 3.43 17.00 13.49
C ASP A 353 2.92 18.02 12.45
N ILE A 354 2.75 17.57 11.20
CA ILE A 354 2.25 18.42 10.12
C ILE A 354 0.81 18.86 10.38
N PHE A 355 -0.02 17.96 10.95
CA PHE A 355 -1.39 18.31 11.33
C PHE A 355 -1.43 19.46 12.34
N LYS A 356 -0.58 19.40 13.37
CA LYS A 356 -0.50 20.44 14.41
C LYS A 356 -0.10 21.79 13.83
N GLU A 357 0.89 21.82 12.93
CA GLU A 357 1.33 23.04 12.25
C GLU A 357 0.21 23.63 11.38
N ARG A 358 -0.44 22.80 10.55
CA ARG A 358 -1.52 23.25 9.67
C ARG A 358 -2.74 23.74 10.44
N LEU A 359 -3.09 23.05 11.53
CA LEU A 359 -4.23 23.42 12.36
C LEU A 359 -4.07 24.81 12.98
N ALA A 360 -2.84 25.31 13.18
CA ALA A 360 -2.65 26.69 13.66
C ALA A 360 -3.09 27.76 12.65
N VAL A 361 -3.27 27.39 11.37
CA VAL A 361 -3.59 28.30 10.26
C VAL A 361 -4.99 28.01 9.70
N PHE A 362 -5.34 26.72 9.55
CA PHE A 362 -6.60 26.30 8.94
C PHE A 362 -7.48 25.57 9.95
N PRO A 363 -8.74 26.00 10.17
CA PRO A 363 -9.63 25.31 11.08
C PRO A 363 -10.09 23.96 10.52
N LEU A 364 -10.35 23.00 11.41
CA LEU A 364 -10.84 21.67 11.03
C LEU A 364 -12.16 21.71 10.23
N ASN A 365 -12.91 22.81 10.37
CA ASN A 365 -14.16 23.10 9.64
C ASN A 365 -14.01 23.08 8.11
N VAL A 366 -12.81 23.32 7.57
CA VAL A 366 -12.55 23.20 6.12
C VAL A 366 -12.86 21.79 5.60
N CYS A 367 -12.62 20.77 6.43
CA CYS A 367 -12.97 19.39 6.14
C CYS A 367 -14.36 19.03 6.66
N PHE A 368 -14.60 19.37 7.94
CA PHE A 368 -15.78 18.96 8.68
C PHE A 368 -16.65 20.16 9.02
N LYS A 369 -17.52 20.58 8.09
CA LYS A 369 -18.40 21.74 8.26
C LYS A 369 -19.23 21.71 9.56
N GLY A 370 -19.59 20.53 10.05
CA GLY A 370 -20.32 20.33 11.32
C GLY A 370 -19.45 20.26 12.58
N TYR A 371 -18.15 20.55 12.51
CA TYR A 371 -17.29 20.57 13.70
C TYR A 371 -17.59 21.79 14.55
N SER A 372 -18.08 21.57 15.77
CA SER A 372 -18.36 22.61 16.77
C SER A 372 -17.41 22.60 17.97
N GLY A 373 -16.38 21.74 17.93
CA GLY A 373 -15.38 21.65 18.99
C GLY A 373 -14.40 22.83 18.98
N LYS A 374 -13.57 22.90 20.03
CA LYS A 374 -12.54 23.95 20.14
C LYS A 374 -11.52 23.84 19.01
N HIS A 375 -10.97 24.99 18.59
CA HIS A 375 -9.85 25.04 17.65
C HIS A 375 -8.51 24.72 18.34
N GLU A 376 -8.44 23.53 18.93
CA GLU A 376 -7.29 23.03 19.68
C GLU A 376 -6.87 21.67 19.11
N TYR A 377 -5.58 21.36 19.19
CA TYR A 377 -5.01 20.12 18.67
C TYR A 377 -5.68 18.88 19.26
N ALA A 378 -5.81 18.80 20.60
CA ALA A 378 -6.39 17.64 21.27
C ALA A 378 -7.87 17.41 20.90
N ALA A 379 -8.68 18.47 20.91
CA ALA A 379 -10.10 18.39 20.53
C ALA A 379 -10.28 17.95 19.07
N SER A 380 -9.43 18.48 18.17
CA SER A 380 -9.45 18.13 16.74
C SER A 380 -9.02 16.68 16.51
N CYS A 381 -7.98 16.21 17.20
CA CYS A 381 -7.53 14.82 17.18
C CYS A 381 -8.62 13.86 17.64
N ASN A 382 -9.27 14.15 18.78
CA ASN A 382 -10.36 13.33 19.31
C ASN A 382 -11.53 13.28 18.34
N TYR A 383 -11.95 14.43 17.81
CA TYR A 383 -13.03 14.48 16.84
C TYR A 383 -12.74 13.65 15.59
N VAL A 384 -11.55 13.77 15.00
CA VAL A 384 -11.20 12.95 13.84
C VAL A 384 -11.19 11.46 14.21
N SER A 385 -10.63 11.09 15.36
CA SER A 385 -10.66 9.70 15.85
C SER A 385 -12.10 9.17 15.95
N ASP A 386 -12.99 9.92 16.60
CA ASP A 386 -14.41 9.57 16.75
C ASP A 386 -15.09 9.38 15.38
N ARG A 387 -14.75 10.22 14.40
CA ARG A 387 -15.26 10.09 13.03
C ARG A 387 -14.79 8.80 12.35
N PHE A 388 -13.57 8.32 12.60
CA PHE A 388 -13.12 7.02 12.11
C PHE A 388 -13.80 5.86 12.84
N HIS A 389 -14.00 5.95 14.16
CA HIS A 389 -14.75 4.93 14.91
C HIS A 389 -16.20 4.82 14.43
N ALA A 390 -16.83 5.96 14.14
CA ALA A 390 -18.22 6.05 13.71
C ALA A 390 -18.49 5.42 12.33
N VAL A 391 -17.48 5.14 11.50
CA VAL A 391 -17.69 4.46 10.21
C VAL A 391 -17.74 2.93 10.32
N ALA A 392 -17.32 2.36 11.46
CA ALA A 392 -17.55 0.95 11.75
C ALA A 392 -19.04 0.72 12.03
N SER A 393 -19.60 -0.40 11.55
CA SER A 393 -21.01 -0.72 11.79
C SER A 393 -21.28 -0.93 13.28
N SER A 394 -22.51 -0.64 13.71
CA SER A 394 -22.91 -0.75 15.12
C SER A 394 -22.68 -2.15 15.71
N GLU A 395 -22.90 -3.20 14.90
CA GLU A 395 -22.58 -4.58 15.29
C GLU A 395 -21.08 -4.76 15.60
N LEU A 396 -20.21 -4.19 14.76
CA LEU A 396 -18.77 -4.32 14.92
C LEU A 396 -18.23 -3.45 16.05
N GLN A 397 -18.80 -2.28 16.30
CA GLN A 397 -18.43 -1.45 17.44
C GLN A 397 -18.64 -2.16 18.78
N GLN A 398 -19.63 -3.06 18.87
CA GLN A 398 -19.88 -3.87 20.07
C GLN A 398 -18.98 -5.12 20.15
N GLN A 399 -18.53 -5.64 19.00
CA GLN A 399 -17.79 -6.91 18.93
C GLN A 399 -16.27 -6.74 18.80
N ARG A 400 -15.79 -5.59 18.33
CA ARG A 400 -14.38 -5.33 18.01
C ARG A 400 -13.97 -3.93 18.44
N THR A 401 -12.95 -3.86 19.28
CA THR A 401 -12.30 -2.59 19.63
C THR A 401 -11.32 -2.18 18.53
N ILE A 402 -11.44 -0.93 18.07
CA ILE A 402 -10.45 -0.31 17.18
C ILE A 402 -9.44 0.42 18.07
N TYR A 403 -8.15 0.13 17.93
CA TYR A 403 -7.10 0.74 18.73
C TYR A 403 -6.49 1.91 17.97
N THR A 404 -6.70 3.14 18.44
CA THR A 404 -6.21 4.34 17.75
C THR A 404 -4.93 4.87 18.36
N HIS A 405 -3.94 5.16 17.52
CA HIS A 405 -2.70 5.81 17.90
C HIS A 405 -2.40 7.01 17.00
N PHE A 406 -1.93 8.08 17.62
CA PHE A 406 -1.44 9.28 16.95
C PHE A 406 0.05 9.12 16.69
N THR A 407 0.46 9.15 15.43
CA THR A 407 1.83 8.80 15.03
C THR A 407 2.52 9.89 14.21
N ASN A 408 3.83 9.99 14.41
CA ASN A 408 4.75 10.58 13.46
C ASN A 408 5.65 9.46 12.94
N ALA A 409 5.35 8.93 11.76
CA ALA A 409 6.10 7.83 11.17
C ALA A 409 7.60 8.15 10.95
N THR A 410 7.98 9.42 10.92
CA THR A 410 9.38 9.83 10.81
C THR A 410 10.12 9.92 12.15
N ASP A 411 9.40 9.87 13.28
CA ASP A 411 9.98 9.78 14.62
C ASP A 411 10.11 8.31 15.04
N THR A 412 11.34 7.80 15.03
CA THR A 412 11.64 6.41 15.39
C THR A 412 11.22 6.06 16.81
N ARG A 413 11.32 6.97 17.80
CA ARG A 413 10.93 6.68 19.18
C ARG A 413 9.42 6.60 19.33
N ASN A 414 8.70 7.45 18.61
CA ASN A 414 7.24 7.40 18.58
C ASN A 414 6.77 6.07 17.96
N VAL A 415 7.32 5.69 16.80
CA VAL A 415 6.93 4.45 16.12
C VAL A 415 7.25 3.22 16.96
N ASP A 416 8.42 3.15 17.61
CA ASP A 416 8.80 2.02 18.46
C ASP A 416 7.79 1.78 19.60
N LYS A 417 7.45 2.85 20.35
CA LYS A 417 6.45 2.78 21.44
C LYS A 417 5.05 2.41 20.97
N VAL A 418 4.61 3.04 19.88
CA VAL A 418 3.27 2.75 19.33
C VAL A 418 3.22 1.32 18.80
N PHE A 419 4.28 0.86 18.13
CA PHE A 419 4.33 -0.49 17.59
C PHE A 419 4.32 -1.56 18.67
N GLU A 420 5.02 -1.36 19.79
CA GLU A 420 4.94 -2.26 20.95
C GLU A 420 3.48 -2.42 21.43
N SER A 421 2.76 -1.30 21.61
CA SER A 421 1.35 -1.33 22.01
C SER A 421 0.46 -2.06 20.99
N CYS A 422 0.75 -1.90 19.69
CA CYS A 422 0.03 -2.58 18.61
C CYS A 422 0.22 -4.09 18.66
N VAL A 423 1.46 -4.52 18.86
CA VAL A 423 1.81 -5.93 18.90
C VAL A 423 1.17 -6.60 20.10
N ASP A 424 1.14 -5.95 21.27
CA ASP A 424 0.46 -6.47 22.46
C ASP A 424 -1.06 -6.65 22.23
N VAL A 425 -1.70 -5.72 21.51
CA VAL A 425 -3.10 -5.87 21.07
C VAL A 425 -3.28 -7.09 20.15
N VAL A 426 -2.41 -7.24 19.15
CA VAL A 426 -2.48 -8.36 18.20
C VAL A 426 -2.26 -9.70 18.92
N PHE A 427 -1.33 -9.74 19.87
CA PHE A 427 -1.10 -10.91 20.72
C PHE A 427 -2.34 -11.24 21.55
N LYS A 428 -2.93 -10.26 22.25
CA LYS A 428 -4.14 -10.46 23.06
C LYS A 428 -5.26 -11.07 22.24
N VAL A 429 -5.59 -10.48 21.09
CA VAL A 429 -6.64 -10.98 20.19
C VAL A 429 -6.30 -12.35 19.60
N SER A 430 -5.01 -12.62 19.35
CA SER A 430 -4.55 -13.92 18.86
C SER A 430 -4.58 -15.01 19.94
N MET A 431 -4.36 -14.68 21.21
CA MET A 431 -4.48 -15.62 22.33
C MET A 431 -5.94 -15.99 22.61
N GLU A 432 -6.85 -14.99 22.58
CA GLU A 432 -8.30 -15.23 22.63
C GLU A 432 -8.75 -16.16 21.49
N LYS A 433 -8.10 -16.09 20.32
CA LYS A 433 -8.35 -17.00 19.19
C LYS A 433 -7.94 -18.44 19.48
N ALA A 434 -6.87 -18.64 20.25
CA ALA A 434 -6.36 -19.96 20.63
C ALA A 434 -7.15 -20.60 21.80
N GLY A 435 -8.09 -19.87 22.42
CA GLY A 435 -8.88 -20.36 23.56
C GLY A 435 -8.10 -20.40 24.86
N LEU A 436 -7.06 -19.57 24.98
CA LEU A 436 -6.21 -19.41 26.17
C LEU A 436 -6.58 -18.16 26.96
#